data_AF-A0A5E4YVS7-F1
#
_entry.id   AF-A0A5E4YVS7-F1
#
_cell.length_a   1.000
_cell.length_b   1.000
_cell.length_c   1.000
_cell.angle_alpha   90.00
_cell.angle_beta   90.00
_cell.angle_gamma   90.00
#
_symmetry.space_group_name_H-M   'P 1'
#
loop_
_entity.id
_entity.type
_entity.pdbx_description
1 polymer ?
#
loop_
_entity_poly.entity_id
_entity_poly.type
_entity_poly.pdbx_seq_one_letter_code
_entity_poly.pdbx_strand_id
1 'polypeptide(L)'
;MVKFTYLVLTNAVPGREEEFNRWYTEQHLPDVLRVPGVVSAQRFSRTEQQRKAGPHPWQYLALYNCEAADPQVVTDGIQARVNTAEMQMSDTVGDVKYGCYFEPITEVIRSK
;
A
#
# COMPACT_ATOMS: atom_id res chain seq x y z
N MET A 1 17.29 -6.62 4.96
CA MET A 1 16.98 -5.40 5.73
C MET A 1 16.22 -4.46 4.82
N VAL A 2 15.13 -3.86 5.31
CA VAL A 2 14.30 -2.94 4.53
C VAL A 2 15.16 -1.80 4.00
N LYS A 3 15.21 -1.65 2.68
CA LYS A 3 15.95 -0.58 2.01
C LYS A 3 15.08 0.64 1.76
N PHE A 4 13.81 0.42 1.46
CA PHE A 4 12.81 1.46 1.32
C PHE A 4 11.41 0.91 1.62
N THR A 5 10.48 1.80 1.89
CA THR A 5 9.07 1.50 2.09
C THR A 5 8.26 2.16 0.98
N TYR A 6 7.37 1.39 0.35
CA TYR A 6 6.35 1.89 -0.56
C TYR A 6 5.07 2.16 0.23
N LEU A 7 4.64 3.42 0.23
CA LEU A 7 3.44 3.90 0.90
C LEU A 7 2.34 4.13 -0.12
N VAL A 8 1.14 3.62 0.16
CA VAL A 8 -0.05 3.86 -0.67
C VAL A 8 -1.20 4.38 0.18
N LEU A 9 -1.77 5.52 -0.21
CA LEU A 9 -3.02 6.06 0.32
C LEU A 9 -4.12 5.89 -0.72
N THR A 10 -5.28 5.42 -0.27
CA THR A 10 -6.40 5.09 -1.17
C THR A 10 -7.73 5.22 -0.45
N ASN A 11 -8.80 5.32 -1.24
CA ASN A 11 -10.18 5.18 -0.81
C ASN A 11 -10.86 4.03 -1.55
N ALA A 12 -11.98 3.56 -1.01
CA ALA A 12 -12.93 2.75 -1.76
C ALA A 12 -13.87 3.66 -2.55
N VAL A 13 -14.53 3.10 -3.56
CA VAL A 13 -15.76 3.66 -4.11
C VAL A 13 -16.80 3.75 -2.98
N PRO A 14 -17.50 4.89 -2.79
CA PRO A 14 -18.45 5.05 -1.70
C PRO A 14 -19.50 3.94 -1.65
N GLY A 15 -19.67 3.31 -0.49
CA GLY A 15 -20.63 2.22 -0.26
C GLY A 15 -20.11 0.83 -0.63
N ARG A 16 -18.87 0.70 -1.13
CA ARG A 16 -18.22 -0.58 -1.45
C ARG A 16 -17.03 -0.89 -0.54
N GLU A 17 -16.98 -0.29 0.64
CA GLU A 17 -15.86 -0.40 1.57
C GLU A 17 -15.60 -1.85 2.01
N GLU A 18 -16.65 -2.62 2.29
CA GLU A 18 -16.51 -4.03 2.69
C GLU A 18 -15.86 -4.86 1.59
N GLU A 19 -16.39 -4.76 0.37
CA GLU A 19 -15.89 -5.47 -0.80
C GLU A 19 -14.45 -5.06 -1.14
N PHE A 20 -14.18 -3.76 -1.13
CA PHE A 20 -12.83 -3.21 -1.28
C PHE A 20 -11.86 -3.80 -0.25
N ASN A 21 -12.23 -3.82 1.03
CA ASN A 21 -11.36 -4.31 2.09
C ASN A 21 -11.12 -5.83 2.01
N ARG A 22 -12.15 -6.60 1.63
CA ARG A 22 -12.01 -8.03 1.38
C ARG A 22 -11.06 -8.29 0.22
N TRP A 23 -11.29 -7.68 -0.95
CA TRP A 23 -10.41 -7.81 -2.11
C TRP A 23 -8.97 -7.40 -1.77
N TYR A 24 -8.78 -6.26 -1.12
CA TYR A 24 -7.44 -5.76 -0.83
C TYR A 24 -6.69 -6.75 0.08
N THR A 25 -7.36 -7.28 1.10
CA THR A 25 -6.73 -8.14 2.11
C THR A 25 -6.49 -9.55 1.59
N GLU A 26 -7.49 -10.15 0.94
CA GLU A 26 -7.48 -11.56 0.54
C GLU A 26 -6.80 -11.80 -0.81
N GLN A 27 -6.71 -10.77 -1.65
CA GLN A 27 -6.16 -10.89 -3.01
C GLN A 27 -5.03 -9.88 -3.27
N HIS A 28 -5.30 -8.58 -3.16
CA HIS A 28 -4.33 -7.57 -3.60
C HIS A 28 -3.03 -7.59 -2.82
N LEU A 29 -3.08 -7.74 -1.48
CA LEU A 29 -1.88 -7.87 -0.66
C LEU A 29 -1.03 -9.09 -1.07
N PRO A 30 -1.57 -10.32 -1.16
CA PRO A 30 -0.85 -11.45 -1.73
C PRO A 30 -0.25 -11.19 -3.11
N ASP A 31 -0.98 -10.52 -4.00
CA ASP A 31 -0.51 -10.23 -5.35
C ASP A 31 0.70 -9.28 -5.33
N VAL A 32 0.66 -8.22 -4.51
CA VAL A 32 1.78 -7.28 -4.34
C VAL A 32 2.97 -7.96 -3.65
N LEU A 33 2.74 -8.87 -2.71
CA LEU A 33 3.82 -9.65 -2.08
C LEU A 33 4.54 -10.60 -3.05
N ARG A 34 3.97 -10.91 -4.22
CA ARG A 34 4.65 -11.67 -5.28
C ARG A 34 5.52 -10.78 -6.18
N VAL A 35 5.46 -9.46 -6.04
CA VAL A 35 6.32 -8.53 -6.78
C VAL A 35 7.76 -8.66 -6.27
N PRO A 36 8.76 -8.88 -7.15
CA PRO A 36 10.15 -8.98 -6.74
C PRO A 36 10.60 -7.77 -5.90
N GLY A 37 11.16 -8.06 -4.72
CA GLY A 37 11.66 -7.05 -3.80
C GLY A 37 10.64 -6.56 -2.77
N VAL A 38 9.35 -6.91 -2.85
CA VAL A 38 8.39 -6.63 -1.77
C VAL A 38 8.43 -7.77 -0.74
N VAL A 39 8.69 -7.45 0.53
CA VAL A 39 8.92 -8.49 1.57
C VAL A 39 7.84 -8.56 2.64
N SER A 40 7.11 -7.48 2.86
CA SER A 40 5.99 -7.47 3.80
C SER A 40 5.01 -6.38 3.46
N ALA A 41 3.74 -6.57 3.81
CA ALA A 41 2.70 -5.59 3.63
C ALA A 41 1.82 -5.48 4.88
N GLN A 42 1.37 -4.26 5.19
CA GLN A 42 0.37 -4.02 6.24
C GLN A 42 -0.59 -2.92 5.79
N ARG A 43 -1.86 -3.08 6.13
CA ARG A 43 -2.90 -2.08 5.91
C ARG A 43 -3.37 -1.47 7.22
N PHE A 44 -3.85 -0.23 7.12
CA PHE A 44 -4.41 0.54 8.21
C PHE A 44 -5.65 1.27 7.72
N SER A 45 -6.66 1.35 8.58
CA SER A 45 -7.78 2.27 8.43
C SER A 45 -7.52 3.55 9.22
N ARG A 46 -7.94 4.69 8.69
CA ARG A 46 -7.89 5.97 9.39
C ARG A 46 -8.75 5.91 10.66
N THR A 47 -8.18 6.34 11.77
CA THR A 47 -8.89 6.49 13.04
C THR A 47 -9.73 7.78 13.05
N GLU A 48 -10.79 7.81 13.86
CA GLU A 48 -11.58 9.03 14.06
C GLU A 48 -10.75 10.16 14.69
N GLN A 49 -9.92 9.81 15.68
CA GLN A 49 -9.00 10.75 16.30
C GLN A 49 -7.81 11.05 15.38
N GLN A 50 -7.55 12.32 15.14
CA GLN A 50 -6.38 12.81 14.39
C GLN A 50 -5.57 13.80 15.22
N ARG A 51 -4.24 13.87 15.01
CA ARG A 51 -3.36 14.77 15.79
C ARG A 51 -3.66 16.25 15.53
N LYS A 52 -4.07 16.58 14.31
CA LYS A 52 -4.48 17.93 13.90
C LYS A 52 -5.81 17.86 13.16
N ALA A 53 -6.62 18.89 13.35
CA ALA A 53 -7.79 19.12 12.51
C ALA A 53 -7.38 19.41 11.07
N GLY A 54 -8.25 19.08 10.11
CA GLY A 54 -8.02 19.33 8.69
C GLY A 54 -8.67 18.27 7.80
N PRO A 55 -8.62 18.46 6.48
CA PRO A 55 -9.05 17.41 5.57
C PRO A 55 -8.07 16.24 5.66
N HIS A 56 -8.58 15.07 5.99
CA HIS A 56 -7.83 13.82 5.85
C HIS A 56 -8.56 12.99 4.79
N PRO A 57 -8.24 13.22 3.50
CA PRO A 57 -9.04 12.70 2.39
C PRO A 57 -8.91 11.18 2.20
N TRP A 58 -8.00 10.52 2.93
CA TRP A 58 -7.67 9.12 2.76
C TRP A 58 -8.20 8.27 3.91
N GLN A 59 -8.97 7.24 3.59
CA GLN A 59 -9.51 6.28 4.55
C GLN A 59 -8.54 5.14 4.85
N TYR A 60 -7.67 4.80 3.91
CA TYR A 60 -6.79 3.64 4.03
C TYR A 60 -5.34 3.98 3.68
N LEU A 61 -4.44 3.32 4.40
CA LEU A 61 -3.00 3.31 4.19
C LEU A 61 -2.55 1.86 4.00
N ALA A 62 -1.70 1.61 3.01
CA ALA A 62 -0.90 0.39 2.92
C ALA A 62 0.59 0.75 2.97
N LEU A 63 1.36 -0.02 3.74
CA LEU A 63 2.81 0.07 3.80
C LEU A 63 3.40 -1.25 3.31
N TYR A 64 4.30 -1.17 2.34
CA TYR A 64 5.04 -2.30 1.82
C TYR A 64 6.53 -2.09 2.09
N ASN A 65 7.14 -2.99 2.86
CA ASN A 65 8.59 -2.96 3.05
C ASN A 65 9.26 -3.66 1.87
N CYS A 66 10.33 -3.06 1.36
CA CYS A 66 11.00 -3.53 0.16
C CYS A 66 12.50 -3.76 0.39
N GLU A 67 13.01 -4.84 -0.21
CA GLU A 67 14.42 -5.24 -0.24
C GLU A 67 14.90 -5.42 -1.69
N ALA A 68 14.64 -4.44 -2.56
CA ALA A 68 15.12 -4.41 -3.95
C ALA A 68 16.45 -3.62 -4.09
N ALA A 69 17.07 -3.66 -5.27
CA ALA A 69 18.25 -2.80 -5.54
C ALA A 69 17.88 -1.31 -5.54
N ASP A 70 16.73 -0.99 -6.13
CA ASP A 70 16.18 0.36 -6.27
C ASP A 70 14.63 0.31 -6.37
N PRO A 71 13.91 1.43 -6.15
CA PRO A 71 12.44 1.49 -6.25
C PRO A 71 11.87 1.23 -7.65
N GLN A 72 12.66 1.36 -8.72
CA GLN A 72 12.20 1.11 -10.09
C GLN A 72 11.86 -0.37 -10.28
N VAL A 73 12.63 -1.29 -9.68
CA VAL A 73 12.34 -2.74 -9.71
C VAL A 73 10.93 -3.05 -9.23
N VAL A 74 10.49 -2.42 -8.12
CA VAL A 74 9.14 -2.61 -7.57
C VAL A 74 8.09 -1.94 -8.47
N THR A 75 8.38 -0.74 -8.98
CA THR A 75 7.50 -0.01 -9.90
C THR A 75 7.23 -0.82 -11.17
N ASP A 76 8.28 -1.29 -11.84
CA ASP A 76 8.19 -2.09 -13.06
C ASP A 76 7.49 -3.42 -12.77
N GLY A 77 7.79 -4.05 -11.63
CA GLY A 77 7.17 -5.30 -11.21
C GLY A 77 5.66 -5.19 -10.97
N ILE A 78 5.19 -4.05 -10.43
CA ILE A 78 3.75 -3.75 -10.31
C ILE A 78 3.16 -3.46 -11.69
N GLN A 79 3.80 -2.61 -12.49
CA GLN A 79 3.30 -2.23 -13.83
C GLN A 79 3.16 -3.43 -14.76
N ALA A 80 4.08 -4.39 -14.70
CA ALA A 80 4.01 -5.61 -15.50
C ALA A 80 2.84 -6.55 -15.10
N ARG A 81 2.29 -6.40 -13.89
CA ARG A 81 1.28 -7.31 -13.32
C ARG A 81 -0.11 -6.70 -13.25
N VAL A 82 -0.21 -5.39 -13.07
CA VAL A 82 -1.49 -4.71 -12.90
C VAL A 82 -2.40 -4.99 -14.10
N ASN A 83 -3.67 -5.32 -13.83
CA ASN A 83 -4.67 -5.70 -14.84
C ASN A 83 -4.35 -6.97 -15.63
N THR A 84 -3.44 -7.80 -15.14
CA THR A 84 -3.22 -9.17 -15.62
C THR A 84 -3.80 -10.17 -14.62
N ALA A 85 -3.75 -11.47 -14.94
CA ALA A 85 -4.13 -12.53 -14.00
C ALA A 85 -3.29 -12.53 -12.69
N GLU A 86 -2.09 -11.93 -12.70
CA GLU A 86 -1.22 -11.88 -11.51
C GLU A 86 -1.61 -10.79 -10.51
N MET A 87 -2.31 -9.74 -10.94
CA MET A 87 -2.72 -8.62 -10.08
C MET A 87 -3.93 -7.92 -10.71
N GLN A 88 -5.09 -8.57 -10.57
CA GLN A 88 -6.36 -8.00 -11.01
C GLN A 88 -6.77 -6.85 -10.08
N MET A 89 -7.02 -5.68 -10.66
CA MET A 89 -7.54 -4.54 -9.92
C MET A 89 -9.05 -4.67 -9.76
N SER A 90 -9.55 -4.35 -8.57
CA SER A 90 -10.99 -4.25 -8.34
C SER A 90 -11.51 -2.86 -8.76
N ASP A 91 -12.73 -2.84 -9.28
CA ASP A 91 -13.50 -1.62 -9.55
C ASP A 91 -14.03 -0.94 -8.27
N THR A 92 -13.81 -1.55 -7.11
CA THR A 92 -14.11 -0.98 -5.79
C THR A 92 -13.06 0.05 -5.34
N VAL A 93 -11.92 0.14 -6.02
CA VAL A 93 -10.86 1.11 -5.70
C VAL A 93 -11.25 2.48 -6.22
N GLY A 94 -11.13 3.52 -5.39
CA GLY A 94 -11.41 4.88 -5.82
C GLY A 94 -10.44 5.38 -6.92
N ASP A 95 -10.90 6.36 -7.69
CA ASP A 95 -10.19 6.85 -8.88
C ASP A 95 -8.82 7.47 -8.57
N VAL A 96 -8.70 8.10 -7.40
CA VAL A 96 -7.45 8.74 -6.96
C VAL A 96 -6.77 7.85 -5.93
N LYS A 97 -5.49 7.60 -6.16
CA LYS A 97 -4.57 6.93 -5.23
C LYS A 97 -3.26 7.71 -5.20
N TYR A 98 -2.59 7.69 -4.05
CA TYR A 98 -1.29 8.31 -3.87
C TYR A 98 -0.28 7.23 -3.48
N GLY A 99 0.78 7.07 -4.27
CA GLY A 99 1.84 6.10 -4.03
C GLY A 99 3.20 6.76 -4.07
N CYS A 100 4.05 6.52 -3.06
CA CYS A 100 5.41 7.04 -3.05
C CYS A 100 6.37 6.16 -2.23
N TYR A 101 7.66 6.29 -2.51
CA TYR A 101 8.73 5.52 -1.86
C TYR A 101 9.49 6.40 -0.85
N PHE A 102 9.93 5.79 0.24
CA PHE A 102 10.76 6.44 1.26
C PHE A 102 11.88 5.52 1.71
N GLU A 103 13.06 6.08 1.93
CA GLU A 103 14.19 5.36 2.53
C GLU A 103 14.25 5.64 4.04
N PRO A 104 14.58 4.65 4.88
CA PRO A 104 14.86 4.88 6.28
C PRO A 104 16.18 5.64 6.41
N ILE A 105 16.15 6.77 7.12
CA ILE A 105 17.35 7.54 7.48
C ILE A 105 17.86 7.20 8.89
N THR A 106 17.14 6.32 9.59
CA THR A 106 17.47 5.85 10.94
C THR A 106 17.06 4.39 11.11
N GLU A 107 17.70 3.70 12.04
CA GLU A 107 17.22 2.41 12.56
C GLU A 107 15.89 2.55 13.32
N VAL A 108 15.21 1.43 13.57
CA VAL A 108 13.99 1.41 14.39
C VAL A 108 14.36 1.63 15.86
N ILE A 109 14.07 2.83 16.38
CA ILE A 109 14.23 3.17 17.79
C ILE A 109 12.97 2.74 18.55
N ARG A 110 13.13 1.84 19.52
CA ARG A 110 12.04 1.39 20.39
C ARG A 110 12.17 2.05 21.77
N SER A 111 11.05 2.41 22.38
CA SER A 111 11.04 2.72 23.81
C SER A 111 11.47 1.47 24.58
N LYS A 112 12.13 1.66 25.72
CA LYS A 112 12.35 0.57 26.67
C LYS A 112 11.01 0.06 27.22
#